data_AF-A0A699WUQ7-F1
#
_entry.id   AF-A0A699WUQ7-F1
#
_cell.length_a   1.000
_cell.length_b   1.000
_cell.length_c   1.000
_cell.angle_alpha   90.00
_cell.angle_beta   90.00
_cell.angle_gamma   90.00
#
_symmetry.space_group_name_H-M   'P 1'
#
loop_
_entity.id
_entity.type
_entity.pdbx_description
1 polymer ?
#
loop_
_entity_poly.entity_id
_entity_poly.type
_entity_poly.pdbx_seq_one_letter_code
_entity_poly.pdbx_strand_id
1 'polypeptide(L)'
;VMAIGKKAHDYYGRRNMLVGNYTHVFAKLSFDTVREAAEEAMRGFTEGTYDEVVMVYNEFKNVATQVVQAEQLLPLVPTEVPAGTPSANVPDNSIDYIFEPSKEDIIKTLIPQS
;
A
#
# COMPACT_ATOMS: atom_id res chain seq x y z
N VAL A 1 14.23 6.03 -1.27
CA VAL A 1 13.73 4.71 -1.72
C VAL A 1 13.63 3.80 -0.51
N MET A 2 12.43 3.35 -0.19
CA MET A 2 12.22 2.32 0.83
C MET A 2 12.37 0.95 0.17
N ALA A 3 13.51 0.29 0.39
CA ALA A 3 13.84 -0.97 -0.28
C ALA A 3 13.40 -2.17 0.56
N ILE A 4 12.38 -2.90 0.09
CA ILE A 4 11.92 -4.13 0.73
C ILE A 4 12.76 -5.32 0.23
N GLY A 5 13.52 -5.93 1.12
CA GLY A 5 14.42 -7.05 0.81
C GLY A 5 15.85 -6.66 0.40
N LYS A 6 16.73 -7.65 0.47
CA LYS A 6 18.20 -7.47 0.38
C LYS A 6 18.70 -6.93 -0.96
N LYS A 7 18.21 -7.45 -2.09
CA LYS A 7 18.74 -7.09 -3.41
C LYS A 7 18.58 -5.61 -3.73
N ALA A 8 17.39 -5.06 -3.50
CA ALA A 8 17.12 -3.63 -3.71
C ALA A 8 17.92 -2.77 -2.72
N HIS A 9 17.99 -3.19 -1.45
CA HIS A 9 18.77 -2.50 -0.44
C HIS A 9 20.26 -2.39 -0.84
N ASP A 10 20.88 -3.49 -1.27
CA ASP A 10 22.29 -3.49 -1.69
C ASP A 10 22.54 -2.64 -2.94
N TYR A 11 21.52 -2.47 -3.80
CA TYR A 11 21.62 -1.64 -5.01
C TYR A 11 21.52 -0.15 -4.69
N TYR A 12 20.50 0.26 -3.92
CA TYR A 12 20.26 1.66 -3.57
C TYR A 12 21.15 2.16 -2.42
N GLY A 13 21.63 1.27 -1.56
CA GLY A 13 22.53 1.61 -0.45
C GLY A 13 23.88 2.13 -0.94
N ARG A 14 24.41 1.59 -2.03
CA ARG A 14 25.65 2.11 -2.66
C ARG A 14 25.51 3.52 -3.24
N ARG A 15 24.28 4.02 -3.35
CA ARG A 15 23.95 5.33 -3.93
C ARG A 15 23.47 6.32 -2.87
N ASN A 16 23.45 5.93 -1.59
CA ASN A 16 22.92 6.74 -0.49
C ASN A 16 21.46 7.19 -0.71
N MET A 17 20.64 6.33 -1.34
CA MET A 17 19.24 6.63 -1.67
C MET A 17 18.21 5.88 -0.80
N LEU A 18 18.66 5.22 0.27
CA LEU A 18 17.82 4.38 1.12
C LEU A 18 17.09 5.18 2.19
N VAL A 19 15.85 4.77 2.46
CA VAL A 19 15.05 5.17 3.61
C VAL A 19 14.73 3.90 4.39
N GLY A 20 15.15 3.86 5.65
CA GLY A 20 15.00 2.70 6.53
C GLY A 20 15.80 1.46 6.10
N ASN A 21 15.60 0.35 6.81
CA ASN A 21 16.22 -0.95 6.51
C ASN A 21 15.21 -2.09 6.67
N TYR A 22 14.71 -2.58 5.54
CA TYR A 22 13.67 -3.62 5.46
C TYR A 22 14.20 -4.89 4.78
N THR A 23 15.49 -5.18 4.95
CA THR A 23 16.13 -6.37 4.36
C THR A 23 15.64 -7.69 4.95
N HIS A 24 15.16 -7.65 6.20
CA HIS A 24 14.73 -8.80 6.98
C HIS A 24 13.28 -9.26 6.69
N VAL A 25 12.50 -8.45 5.96
CA VAL A 25 11.06 -8.71 5.69
C VAL A 25 10.82 -10.10 5.10
N PHE A 26 11.67 -10.55 4.17
CA PHE A 26 11.51 -11.88 3.56
C PHE A 26 12.04 -13.04 4.41
N ALA A 27 12.82 -12.77 5.47
CA ALA A 27 13.30 -13.82 6.38
C ALA A 27 12.17 -14.34 7.28
N LYS A 28 11.22 -13.46 7.63
CA LYS A 28 9.99 -13.78 8.34
C LYS A 28 8.85 -13.01 7.68
N LEU A 29 8.34 -13.53 6.58
CA LEU A 29 7.24 -12.88 5.87
C LEU A 29 5.96 -13.00 6.70
N SER A 30 5.66 -11.95 7.46
CA SER A 30 4.41 -11.80 8.20
C SER A 30 3.91 -10.38 8.08
N PHE A 31 2.62 -10.24 8.30
CA PHE A 31 1.96 -8.94 8.29
C PHE A 31 2.66 -7.92 9.19
N ASP A 32 2.93 -8.27 10.44
CA ASP A 32 3.61 -7.39 11.39
C ASP A 32 4.95 -6.84 10.87
N THR A 33 5.73 -7.66 10.17
CA THR A 33 7.04 -7.24 9.65
C THR A 33 6.94 -6.28 8.47
N VAL A 34 5.86 -6.39 7.67
CA VAL A 34 5.62 -5.48 6.54
C VAL A 34 4.94 -4.21 7.02
N ARG A 35 4.08 -4.31 8.04
CA ARG A 35 3.35 -3.18 8.65
C ARG A 35 4.30 -2.08 9.11
N GLU A 36 5.42 -2.43 9.73
CA GLU A 36 6.43 -1.43 10.16
C GLU A 36 6.91 -0.54 8.99
N ALA A 37 7.13 -1.13 7.81
CA ALA A 37 7.52 -0.40 6.61
C ALA A 37 6.38 0.47 6.06
N ALA A 38 5.17 -0.10 6.02
CA ALA A 38 3.98 0.61 5.56
C ALA A 38 3.65 1.82 6.45
N GLU A 39 3.73 1.67 7.77
CA GLU A 39 3.52 2.75 8.75
C GLU A 39 4.55 3.87 8.61
N GLU A 40 5.81 3.54 8.30
CA GLU A 40 6.81 4.57 8.01
C GLU A 40 6.51 5.35 6.73
N ALA A 41 6.09 4.65 5.67
CA ALA A 41 5.68 5.30 4.42
C ALA A 41 4.44 6.20 4.62
N MET A 42 3.42 5.70 5.33
CA MET A 42 2.21 6.46 5.68
C MET A 42 2.53 7.68 6.53
N ARG A 43 3.35 7.52 7.57
CA ARG A 43 3.78 8.62 8.44
C ARG A 43 4.51 9.71 7.65
N GLY A 44 5.47 9.33 6.79
CA GLY A 44 6.18 10.29 5.94
C GLY A 44 5.26 11.07 5.01
N PHE A 45 4.20 10.44 4.50
CA PHE A 45 3.17 11.12 3.73
C PHE A 45 2.33 12.08 4.59
N THR A 46 1.81 11.63 5.73
CA THR A 46 0.99 12.46 6.64
C THR A 46 1.76 13.66 7.20
N GLU A 47 3.07 13.50 7.45
CA GLU A 47 3.96 14.58 7.89
C GLU A 47 4.38 15.53 6.76
N GLY A 48 4.00 15.27 5.51
CA GLY A 48 4.37 16.08 4.35
C GLY A 48 5.83 15.92 3.94
N THR A 49 6.51 14.86 4.39
CA THR A 49 7.86 14.52 3.91
C THR A 49 7.82 14.04 2.46
N TYR A 50 6.71 13.40 2.07
CA TYR A 50 6.44 12.96 0.71
C TYR A 50 5.00 13.33 0.33
N ASP A 51 4.81 13.83 -0.89
CA ASP A 51 3.47 14.14 -1.43
C ASP A 51 2.84 12.96 -2.19
N GLU A 52 3.61 11.90 -2.43
CA GLU A 52 3.20 10.71 -3.17
C GLU A 52 3.99 9.49 -2.68
N VAL A 53 3.32 8.34 -2.56
CA VAL A 53 3.94 7.04 -2.28
C VAL A 53 3.57 6.06 -3.38
N VAL A 54 4.58 5.58 -4.11
CA VAL A 54 4.43 4.61 -5.21
C VAL A 54 5.03 3.27 -4.80
N MET A 55 4.23 2.21 -4.94
CA MET A 55 4.66 0.83 -4.74
C MET A 55 5.07 0.21 -6.07
N VAL A 56 6.32 -0.26 -6.15
CA VAL A 56 6.86 -0.92 -7.35
C VAL A 56 7.13 -2.39 -7.05
N TYR A 57 6.50 -3.28 -7.80
CA TYR A 57 6.59 -4.73 -7.59
C TYR A 57 6.38 -5.52 -8.88
N ASN A 58 6.61 -6.83 -8.81
CA ASN A 58 6.27 -7.74 -9.89
C ASN A 58 4.91 -8.37 -9.60
N GLU A 59 3.92 -8.08 -10.44
CA GLU A 59 2.64 -8.75 -10.43
C GLU A 59 2.79 -10.15 -11.05
N PHE A 60 2.33 -11.15 -10.31
CA PHE A 60 2.35 -12.53 -10.78
C PHE A 60 1.18 -12.78 -11.73
N LYS A 61 1.47 -12.99 -13.03
CA LYS A 61 0.46 -13.42 -14.01
C LYS A 61 0.45 -14.93 -14.19
N ASN A 62 1.63 -15.53 -14.34
CA ASN A 62 1.84 -16.97 -14.35
C ASN A 62 3.33 -17.27 -14.11
N VAL A 63 3.70 -18.57 -14.04
CA VAL A 63 5.09 -19.00 -13.77
C VAL A 63 6.10 -18.38 -14.75
N ALA A 64 5.72 -18.22 -16.02
CA ALA A 64 6.59 -17.67 -17.06
C ALA A 64 6.47 -16.14 -17.22
N THR A 65 5.46 -15.50 -16.62
CA THR A 65 5.14 -14.09 -16.86
C THR A 65 4.93 -13.35 -15.55
N GLN A 66 5.81 -12.40 -15.30
CA GLN A 66 5.72 -11.43 -14.21
C GLN A 66 5.75 -10.04 -14.85
N VAL A 67 4.83 -9.15 -14.45
CA VAL A 67 4.72 -7.80 -15.00
C VAL A 67 5.15 -6.80 -13.95
N VAL A 68 6.06 -5.90 -14.29
CA VAL A 68 6.46 -4.83 -13.38
C VAL A 68 5.29 -3.84 -13.29
N GLN A 69 4.78 -3.66 -12.08
CA GLN A 69 3.77 -2.66 -11.75
C GLN A 69 4.40 -1.54 -10.93
N ALA A 70 3.90 -0.33 -11.16
CA ALA A 70 4.18 0.85 -10.36
C ALA A 70 2.83 1.49 -10.04
N GLU A 71 2.32 1.21 -8.84
CA GLU A 71 1.00 1.64 -8.40
C GLU A 71 1.12 2.72 -7.33
N GLN A 72 0.32 3.77 -7.46
CA GLN A 72 0.24 4.81 -6.44
C GLN A 72 -0.54 4.28 -5.24
N LEU A 73 0.14 4.19 -4.10
CA LEU A 73 -0.47 3.77 -2.83
C LEU A 73 -1.07 4.97 -2.09
N LEU A 74 -0.39 6.12 -2.13
CA LEU A 74 -0.86 7.38 -1.51
C LEU A 74 -0.58 8.58 -2.43
N PRO A 75 -1.51 9.54 -2.52
CA PRO A 75 -2.89 9.47 -2.03
C PRO A 75 -3.68 8.38 -2.77
N LEU A 76 -4.71 7.83 -2.12
CA LEU A 76 -5.58 6.82 -2.74
C LEU A 76 -6.27 7.42 -3.97
N VAL A 77 -6.00 6.86 -5.15
CA VAL A 77 -6.69 7.21 -6.38
C VAL A 77 -7.88 6.25 -6.55
N PRO A 78 -9.11 6.75 -6.82
CA PRO A 78 -10.23 5.88 -7.13
C PRO A 78 -9.89 5.00 -8.34
N THR A 79 -9.79 3.69 -8.14
CA THR A 79 -9.61 2.74 -9.23
C THR A 79 -10.90 2.70 -10.05
N GLU A 80 -10.81 2.82 -11.38
CA GLU A 80 -11.90 2.46 -12.28
C GLU A 80 -12.16 0.96 -12.09
N VAL A 81 -13.20 0.63 -11.34
CA VAL A 81 -13.55 -0.76 -11.05
C VAL A 81 -14.11 -1.38 -12.33
N PRO A 82 -13.56 -2.51 -12.82
CA PRO A 82 -14.13 -3.22 -13.96
C PRO A 82 -15.59 -3.57 -13.67
N ALA A 83 -16.48 -3.25 -14.61
CA ALA A 83 -17.92 -3.53 -14.51
C ALA A 83 -18.13 -5.03 -14.21
N GLY A 84 -18.52 -5.36 -12.97
CA GLY A 84 -18.81 -6.73 -12.55
C GLY A 84 -18.20 -7.18 -11.22
N THR A 85 -17.32 -6.39 -10.60
CA THR A 85 -16.95 -6.59 -9.19
C THR A 85 -17.75 -5.62 -8.31
N PRO A 86 -18.33 -6.05 -7.17
CA PRO A 86 -18.94 -5.12 -6.24
C PRO A 86 -17.84 -4.22 -5.68
N SER A 87 -17.70 -3.05 -6.30
CA SER A 87 -16.94 -1.93 -5.76
C SER A 87 -17.56 -1.54 -4.42
N ALA A 88 -16.75 -1.49 -3.37
CA ALA A 88 -17.16 -0.85 -2.11
C ALA A 88 -17.42 0.66 -2.27
N ASN A 89 -17.16 1.23 -3.46
CA ASN A 89 -17.23 2.66 -3.75
C ASN A 89 -18.17 3.03 -4.92
N VAL A 90 -19.11 2.16 -5.32
CA VAL A 90 -20.21 2.57 -6.21
C VAL A 90 -21.50 2.63 -5.40
N PRO A 91 -21.95 3.82 -4.96
CA PRO A 91 -23.30 3.99 -4.44
C PRO A 91 -24.26 4.09 -5.63
N ASP A 92 -24.56 2.95 -6.26
CA ASP A 92 -25.71 2.85 -7.17
C ASP A 92 -26.68 1.79 -6.62
N ASN A 93 -27.25 2.16 -5.46
CA ASN A 93 -28.54 1.74 -4.95
C ASN A 93 -28.70 2.51 -3.63
N SER A 94 -29.63 3.47 -3.61
CA SER A 94 -30.02 4.25 -2.44
C SER A 94 -30.72 3.36 -1.40
N ILE A 95 -29.98 2.44 -0.81
CA ILE A 95 -30.34 1.78 0.44
C ILE A 95 -29.74 2.68 1.52
N ASP A 96 -30.60 3.35 2.28
CA ASP A 96 -30.18 4.12 3.46
C ASP A 96 -29.63 3.14 4.50
N TYR A 97 -28.34 2.86 4.41
CA TYR A 97 -27.61 2.13 5.43
C TYR A 97 -27.50 3.02 6.67
N ILE A 98 -28.15 2.58 7.76
CA ILE A 98 -27.89 3.13 9.09
C ILE A 98 -26.55 2.54 9.54
N PHE A 99 -25.52 3.37 9.61
CA PHE A 99 -24.20 2.98 10.09
C PHE A 99 -24.14 3.16 11.61
N GLU A 100 -23.83 2.08 12.34
CA GLU A 100 -23.46 2.13 13.76
C GLU A 100 -22.09 1.46 13.95
N PRO A 101 -21.02 2.18 14.36
CA PRO A 101 -20.90 3.64 14.60
C PRO A 101 -20.91 4.48 13.31
N SER A 102 -20.66 5.79 13.40
CA SER A 102 -20.73 6.70 12.25
C SER A 102 -19.81 6.25 11.10
N LYS A 103 -20.18 6.61 9.86
CA LYS A 103 -19.39 6.30 8.65
C LYS A 103 -17.94 6.78 8.77
N GLU A 104 -17.72 7.92 9.42
CA GLU A 104 -16.39 8.50 9.66
C GLU A 104 -15.56 7.61 10.60
N ASP A 105 -16.17 7.01 11.61
CA ASP A 105 -15.49 6.12 12.56
C ASP A 105 -15.15 4.77 11.93
N ILE A 106 -16.02 4.26 11.06
CA ILE A 106 -15.76 3.07 10.26
C ILE A 106 -14.57 3.33 9.31
N ILE A 107 -14.57 4.48 8.62
CA ILE A 107 -13.45 4.87 7.73
C ILE A 107 -12.15 5.02 8.53
N LYS A 108 -12.19 5.64 9.71
CA LYS A 108 -11.01 5.76 10.60
C LYS A 108 -10.48 4.42 11.09
N THR A 109 -11.35 3.41 11.24
CA THR A 109 -10.95 2.05 11.63
C THR A 109 -10.42 1.25 10.44
N LEU A 110 -10.92 1.52 9.23
CA LEU A 110 -10.51 0.88 7.98
C LEU A 110 -9.23 1.47 7.38
N ILE A 111 -8.92 2.74 7.63
CA ILE A 111 -7.60 3.33 7.37
C ILE A 111 -6.66 2.79 8.48
N PRO A 112 -5.53 2.15 8.14
CA PRO A 112 -5.28 0.81 8.68
C PRO A 112 -4.92 0.78 10.17
N GLN A 113 -5.72 0.02 10.94
CA GLN A 113 -5.19 -1.02 11.82
C GLN A 113 -4.99 -2.30 10.99
N SER A 114 -4.07 -2.27 10.04
CA SER A 114 -3.66 -3.43 9.25
C SER A 114 -2.39 -3.15 8.42
#